data_AF-A0AAX3LEG6-F1
#
_entry.id   AF-A0AAX3LEG6-F1
#
_cell.length_a   1.000
_cell.length_b   1.000
_cell.length_c   1.000
_cell.angle_alpha   90.00
_cell.angle_beta   90.00
_cell.angle_gamma   90.00
#
_symmetry.space_group_name_H-M   'P 1'
#
loop_
_entity.id
_entity.type
_entity.pdbx_description
1 polymer ?
#
loop_
_entity_poly.entity_id
_entity_poly.type
_entity_poly.pdbx_seq_one_letter_code
_entity_poly.pdbx_strand_id
1 'polypeptide(L)'
;MKEEIIYMCFVQNIHTKEICIKLGYSSNIEARMKQLQQRNEHYQYSDFLLFKHKKKRYGYLRDEQLIHIKNRKYVAPINPYAMPEGYTECYEFGYGYDLVDQLRELGYECVNVEAEVEVQTPMFQW
;
A
#
# COMPACT_ATOMS: atom_id res chain seq x y z
N MET A 1 -10.32 10.59 -18.63
CA MET A 1 -8.88 10.32 -18.50
C MET A 1 -8.71 9.31 -17.37
N LYS A 2 -7.92 8.24 -17.56
CA LYS A 2 -7.66 7.27 -16.48
C LYS A 2 -6.76 7.95 -15.46
N GLU A 3 -7.18 7.99 -14.20
CA GLU A 3 -6.35 8.54 -13.13
C GLU A 3 -5.32 7.51 -12.70
N GLU A 4 -4.05 7.85 -12.84
CA GLU A 4 -2.92 7.06 -12.39
C GLU A 4 -2.67 7.32 -10.91
N ILE A 5 -2.53 6.27 -10.11
CA ILE A 5 -2.34 6.38 -8.66
C ILE A 5 -1.39 5.29 -8.15
N ILE A 6 -0.53 5.65 -7.20
CA ILE A 6 0.17 4.64 -6.39
C ILE A 6 -0.69 4.43 -5.14
N TYR A 7 -0.93 3.19 -4.77
CA TYR A 7 -1.62 2.85 -3.54
C TYR A 7 -0.68 2.06 -2.62
N MET A 8 -0.91 2.23 -1.33
CA MET A 8 -0.32 1.42 -0.29
C MET A 8 -1.44 0.91 0.62
N CYS A 9 -1.42 -0.35 1.02
CA CYS A 9 -2.43 -0.91 1.92
C CYS A 9 -1.85 -1.95 2.86
N PHE A 10 -2.54 -2.18 3.97
CA PHE A 10 -2.23 -3.30 4.83
C PHE A 10 -2.83 -4.59 4.27
N VAL A 11 -2.04 -5.65 4.41
CA VAL A 11 -2.38 -6.99 3.97
C VAL A 11 -2.15 -7.91 5.15
N GLN A 12 -3.22 -8.44 5.71
CA GLN A 12 -3.16 -9.35 6.84
C GLN A 12 -3.51 -10.76 6.41
N ASN A 13 -2.67 -11.73 6.77
CA ASN A 13 -3.02 -13.14 6.62
C ASN A 13 -4.10 -13.50 7.66
N ILE A 14 -5.23 -14.05 7.20
CA ILE A 14 -6.38 -14.35 8.06
C ILE A 14 -6.05 -15.42 9.10
N HIS A 15 -5.15 -16.35 8.76
CA HIS A 15 -4.79 -17.52 9.56
C HIS A 15 -3.65 -17.23 10.53
N THR A 16 -2.55 -16.62 10.06
CA THR A 16 -1.35 -16.36 10.89
C THR A 16 -1.40 -15.01 11.62
N LYS A 17 -2.33 -14.13 11.22
CA LYS A 17 -2.43 -12.73 11.67
C LYS A 17 -1.24 -11.84 11.34
N GLU A 18 -0.26 -12.37 10.60
CA GLU A 18 0.88 -11.60 10.10
C GLU A 18 0.41 -10.48 9.19
N ILE A 19 1.03 -9.31 9.37
CA ILE A 19 0.70 -8.09 8.63
C ILE A 19 1.88 -7.72 7.75
N CYS A 20 1.58 -7.41 6.50
CA CYS A 20 2.52 -6.87 5.54
C CYS A 20 1.92 -5.63 4.87
N ILE A 21 2.78 -4.86 4.21
CA ILE A 21 2.40 -3.65 3.50
C ILE A 21 2.53 -3.90 2.02
N LYS A 22 1.44 -3.72 1.29
CA LYS A 22 1.45 -3.81 -0.17
C LYS A 22 1.56 -2.42 -0.76
N LEU A 23 2.48 -2.24 -1.70
CA LEU A 23 2.60 -1.03 -2.51
C LEU A 23 2.38 -1.41 -3.98
N GLY A 24 1.59 -0.64 -4.72
CA GLY A 24 1.43 -0.90 -6.14
C GLY A 24 0.85 0.26 -6.91
N TYR A 25 0.93 0.17 -8.23
CA TYR A 25 0.35 1.13 -9.16
C TYR A 25 -1.01 0.66 -9.71
N SER A 26 -1.95 1.59 -9.92
CA SER A 26 -3.16 1.34 -10.70
C SER A 26 -3.63 2.58 -11.47
N SER A 27 -4.31 2.35 -12.59
CA SER A 27 -5.04 3.37 -13.35
C SER A 27 -6.57 3.35 -13.09
N ASN A 28 -7.02 2.38 -12.28
CA ASN A 28 -8.38 2.25 -11.77
C ASN A 28 -8.31 1.57 -10.40
N ILE A 29 -8.31 2.39 -9.33
CA ILE A 29 -8.11 1.90 -7.97
C ILE A 29 -9.28 1.05 -7.49
N GLU A 30 -10.52 1.44 -7.79
CA GLU A 30 -11.72 0.72 -7.36
C GLU A 30 -11.76 -0.71 -7.92
N ALA A 31 -11.48 -0.87 -9.22
CA ALA A 31 -11.41 -2.17 -9.86
C ALA A 31 -10.26 -3.02 -9.28
N ARG A 32 -9.11 -2.39 -8.97
CA ARG A 32 -7.96 -3.07 -8.39
C ARG A 32 -8.22 -3.53 -6.95
N MET A 33 -8.85 -2.69 -6.13
CA MET A 33 -9.24 -3.04 -4.75
C MET A 33 -10.19 -4.23 -4.75
N LYS A 34 -11.23 -4.19 -5.61
CA LYS A 34 -12.18 -5.30 -5.77
C LYS A 34 -11.48 -6.59 -6.22
N GLN A 35 -10.55 -6.50 -7.17
CA GLN A 35 -9.76 -7.65 -7.62
C GLN A 35 -8.92 -8.25 -6.48
N LEU A 36 -8.21 -7.41 -5.71
CA LEU A 36 -7.37 -7.87 -4.60
C LEU A 36 -8.18 -8.57 -3.52
N GLN A 37 -9.35 -8.01 -3.17
CA GLN A 37 -10.25 -8.59 -2.17
C GLN A 37 -10.93 -9.88 -2.66
N GLN A 38 -11.25 -10.00 -3.96
CA GLN A 38 -11.94 -11.18 -4.49
C GLN A 38 -11.01 -12.37 -4.78
N ARG A 39 -9.75 -12.11 -5.15
CA ARG A 39 -8.83 -13.17 -5.64
C ARG A 39 -7.91 -13.77 -4.58
N ASN A 40 -7.85 -13.18 -3.39
CA ASN A 40 -6.96 -13.63 -2.32
C ASN A 40 -7.76 -14.02 -1.09
N GLU A 41 -8.27 -15.25 -1.06
CA GLU A 41 -9.16 -15.77 -0.01
C GLU A 41 -8.50 -15.89 1.38
N HIS A 42 -7.16 -15.91 1.45
CA HIS A 42 -6.41 -16.04 2.69
C HIS A 42 -5.91 -14.71 3.25
N TYR A 43 -6.15 -13.60 2.55
CA TYR A 43 -5.62 -12.29 2.90
C TYR A 43 -6.73 -11.23 2.96
N GLN A 44 -6.68 -10.43 4.01
CA GLN A 44 -7.53 -9.26 4.18
C GLN A 44 -6.76 -8.00 3.83
N TYR A 45 -7.37 -7.11 3.05
CA TYR A 45 -6.80 -5.83 2.64
C TYR A 45 -7.53 -4.69 3.35
N SER A 46 -6.79 -3.80 4.02
CA SER A 46 -7.33 -2.63 4.74
C SER A 46 -6.47 -1.39 4.54
N ASP A 47 -6.98 -0.23 4.99
CA ASP A 47 -6.24 1.04 5.12
C ASP A 47 -5.51 1.47 3.84
N PHE A 48 -6.27 1.70 2.79
CA PHE A 48 -5.73 2.11 1.49
C PHE A 48 -5.31 3.59 1.50
N LEU A 49 -4.00 3.79 1.56
CA LEU A 49 -3.35 5.07 1.35
C LEU A 49 -3.12 5.28 -0.14
N LEU A 50 -3.55 6.43 -0.65
CA LEU A 50 -3.48 6.75 -2.07
C LEU A 50 -2.54 7.92 -2.28
N PHE A 51 -1.63 7.78 -3.24
CA PHE A 51 -0.56 8.72 -3.52
C PHE A 51 -0.68 9.27 -4.93
N LYS A 52 -0.78 10.60 -5.03
CA LYS A 52 -0.81 11.33 -6.30
C LYS A 52 0.38 12.27 -6.40
N HIS A 53 0.96 12.33 -7.58
CA HIS A 53 2.06 13.20 -7.94
C HIS A 53 1.55 14.37 -8.80
N LYS A 54 1.81 15.62 -8.38
CA LYS A 54 1.35 16.84 -9.09
C LYS A 54 2.07 17.09 -10.42
N LYS A 55 3.40 16.88 -10.47
CA LYS A 55 4.25 17.11 -11.66
C LYS A 55 4.92 15.82 -12.15
N LYS A 56 4.23 14.99 -12.94
CA LYS A 56 4.71 13.68 -13.41
C LYS A 56 6.18 13.72 -13.87
N ARG A 57 7.12 13.15 -13.11
CA ARG A 57 8.56 13.23 -13.39
C ARG A 57 9.01 12.17 -14.40
N TYR A 58 8.65 10.91 -14.17
CA TYR A 58 8.96 9.78 -15.07
C TYR A 58 7.75 8.90 -15.39
N GLY A 59 6.71 8.92 -14.55
CA GLY A 59 5.46 8.20 -14.74
C GLY A 59 5.25 7.16 -13.64
N TYR A 60 3.99 6.98 -13.21
CA TYR A 60 3.64 6.24 -11.98
C TYR A 60 4.17 4.81 -11.96
N LEU A 61 4.07 4.11 -13.09
CA LEU A 61 4.58 2.74 -13.22
C LEU A 61 6.11 2.65 -13.03
N ARG A 62 6.85 3.62 -13.57
CA ARG A 62 8.31 3.60 -13.50
C ARG A 62 8.81 3.97 -12.11
N ASP A 63 8.15 4.94 -11.48
CA ASP A 63 8.47 5.37 -10.12
C ASP A 63 8.19 4.24 -9.11
N GLU A 64 7.09 3.51 -9.29
CA GLU A 64 6.76 2.31 -8.50
C GLU A 64 7.80 1.18 -8.68
N GLN A 65 8.18 0.86 -9.92
CA GLN A 65 9.22 -0.15 -10.19
C GLN A 65 10.57 0.20 -9.53
N LEU A 66 10.94 1.48 -9.50
CA LEU A 66 12.17 1.92 -8.83
C LEU A 66 12.12 1.66 -7.32
N ILE A 67 10.97 1.93 -6.69
CA ILE A 67 10.76 1.61 -5.27
C ILE A 67 10.87 0.09 -5.08
N HIS A 68 10.27 -0.72 -5.94
CA HIS A 68 10.36 -2.17 -5.82
C HIS A 68 11.79 -2.71 -5.94
N ILE A 69 12.56 -2.20 -6.90
CA ILE A 69 13.97 -2.58 -7.08
C ILE A 69 14.80 -2.20 -5.85
N LYS A 70 14.62 -0.98 -5.33
CA LYS A 70 15.37 -0.47 -4.16
C LYS A 70 15.08 -1.27 -2.88
N ASN A 71 13.84 -1.71 -2.69
CA ASN A 71 13.38 -2.37 -1.47
C ASN A 71 13.30 -3.90 -1.59
N ARG A 72 13.88 -4.50 -2.64
CA ARG A 72 13.80 -5.95 -2.91
C ARG A 72 14.22 -6.83 -1.73
N LYS A 73 15.15 -6.36 -0.88
CA LYS A 73 15.62 -7.07 0.32
C LYS A 73 14.59 -7.15 1.46
N TYR A 74 13.52 -6.35 1.40
CA TYR A 74 12.49 -6.23 2.44
C TYR A 74 11.15 -6.84 2.02
N VAL A 75 11.14 -7.54 0.88
CA VAL A 75 9.94 -8.22 0.37
C VAL A 75 9.55 -9.32 1.33
N ALA A 76 8.30 -9.28 1.78
CA ALA A 76 7.74 -10.28 2.68
C ALA A 76 7.72 -11.65 1.97
N PRO A 77 8.09 -12.75 2.65
CA PRO A 77 8.12 -14.09 2.07
C PRO A 77 6.70 -14.65 1.92
N ILE A 78 5.92 -14.10 0.99
CA ILE A 78 4.55 -14.54 0.71
C ILE A 78 4.57 -15.70 -0.28
N ASN A 79 3.85 -16.76 0.07
CA ASN A 79 3.67 -17.90 -0.82
C ASN A 79 2.82 -17.50 -2.05
N PRO A 80 3.32 -17.65 -3.29
CA PRO A 80 2.57 -17.33 -4.51
C PRO A 80 1.28 -18.14 -4.66
N TYR A 81 1.18 -19.33 -4.06
CA TYR A 81 -0.06 -20.12 -4.09
C TYR A 81 -1.12 -19.56 -3.14
N ALA A 82 -0.71 -18.89 -2.06
CA ALA A 82 -1.63 -18.26 -1.11
C ALA A 82 -2.05 -16.85 -1.56
N MET A 83 -1.19 -16.16 -2.32
CA MET A 83 -1.45 -14.87 -2.94
C MET A 83 -1.06 -14.92 -4.43
N PRO A 84 -1.90 -15.50 -5.30
CA PRO A 84 -1.59 -15.64 -6.72
C PRO A 84 -1.36 -14.29 -7.42
N GLU A 85 -1.93 -13.20 -6.89
CA GLU A 85 -1.73 -11.86 -7.43
C GLU A 85 -1.10 -10.91 -6.42
N GLY A 86 0.07 -10.39 -6.77
CA GLY A 86 0.69 -9.29 -6.05
C GLY A 86 1.57 -9.69 -4.86
N TYR A 87 2.01 -10.94 -4.79
CA TYR A 87 2.94 -11.44 -3.76
C TYR A 87 4.32 -10.77 -3.79
N THR A 88 4.76 -10.27 -4.96
CA THR A 88 6.08 -9.63 -5.15
C THR A 88 6.15 -8.18 -4.67
N GLU A 89 5.02 -7.61 -4.30
CA GLU A 89 4.82 -6.18 -4.03
C GLU A 89 4.46 -5.94 -2.55
N CYS A 90 4.69 -6.94 -1.70
CA CYS A 90 4.42 -6.91 -0.28
C CYS A 90 5.72 -6.84 0.52
N TYR A 91 5.73 -6.01 1.56
CA TYR A 91 6.87 -5.70 2.41
C TYR A 91 6.55 -6.01 3.86
N GLU A 92 7.56 -6.30 4.66
CA GLU A 92 7.36 -6.41 6.10
C GLU A 92 6.83 -5.08 6.66
N PHE A 93 5.91 -5.15 7.62
CA PHE A 93 5.20 -3.99 8.16
C PHE A 93 6.13 -2.87 8.66
N GLY A 94 7.29 -3.23 9.21
CA GLY A 94 8.27 -2.26 9.73
C GLY A 94 8.81 -1.28 8.67
N TYR A 95 8.74 -1.61 7.38
CA TYR A 95 9.27 -0.75 6.30
C TYR A 95 8.23 0.20 5.70
N GLY A 96 7.01 0.25 6.26
CA GLY A 96 5.96 1.15 5.78
C GLY A 96 6.38 2.62 5.74
N TYR A 97 7.02 3.09 6.81
CA TYR A 97 7.51 4.46 6.91
C TYR A 97 8.56 4.77 5.84
N ASP A 98 9.51 3.85 5.61
CA ASP A 98 10.53 4.01 4.57
C ASP A 98 9.92 4.09 3.17
N LEU A 99 8.86 3.33 2.89
CA LEU A 99 8.15 3.38 1.61
C LEU A 99 7.43 4.73 1.41
N VAL A 100 6.79 5.24 2.46
CA VAL A 100 6.13 6.56 2.43
C VAL A 100 7.13 7.68 2.23
N ASP A 101 8.27 7.64 2.91
CA ASP A 101 9.31 8.65 2.75
C ASP A 101 9.91 8.61 1.34
N GLN A 102 10.12 7.42 0.78
CA GLN A 102 10.57 7.29 -0.63
C GLN A 102 9.54 7.85 -1.63
N LEU A 103 8.24 7.63 -1.39
CA LEU A 103 7.19 8.24 -2.22
C LEU A 103 7.21 9.76 -2.09
N ARG A 104 7.41 10.29 -0.89
CA ARG A 104 7.51 11.74 -0.63
C ARG A 104 8.73 12.35 -1.31
N GLU A 105 9.90 11.71 -1.24
CA GLU A 105 11.13 12.12 -1.94
C GLU A 105 10.93 12.17 -3.46
N LEU A 106 10.12 11.26 -4.00
CA LEU A 106 9.75 11.24 -5.41
C LEU A 106 8.73 12.31 -5.79
N GLY A 107 8.12 13.01 -4.81
CA GLY A 107 7.16 14.10 -5.04
C GLY A 107 5.69 13.66 -5.00
N TYR A 108 5.40 12.48 -4.47
CA TYR A 108 4.04 12.03 -4.24
C TYR A 108 3.47 12.61 -2.96
N GLU A 109 2.20 13.01 -3.01
CA GLU A 109 1.41 13.45 -1.88
C GLU A 109 0.31 12.42 -1.60
N CYS A 110 0.10 12.11 -0.32
CA CYS A 110 -1.02 11.28 0.08
C CYS A 110 -2.31 12.08 -0.07
N VAL A 111 -3.24 11.57 -0.88
CA VAL A 111 -4.55 12.18 -1.16
C VAL A 111 -5.70 11.47 -0.46
N ASN A 112 -5.50 10.24 0.01
CA ASN A 112 -6.43 9.62 0.95
C ASN A 112 -5.99 9.99 2.37
N VAL A 113 -6.62 11.01 2.90
CA VAL A 113 -6.83 11.17 4.33
C VAL A 113 -8.34 11.00 4.46
N GLU A 114 -8.82 9.82 4.84
CA GLU A 114 -10.08 9.84 5.60
C GLU A 114 -9.78 10.76 6.78
N ALA A 115 -10.46 11.90 6.77
CA ALA A 115 -10.23 13.00 7.69
C ALA A 115 -10.16 12.45 9.12
N GLU A 116 -9.10 12.84 9.81
CA GLU A 116 -9.02 12.91 11.27
C GLU A 116 -9.55 11.68 12.01
N VAL A 117 -8.62 10.80 12.41
CA VAL A 117 -8.82 10.07 13.67
C VAL A 117 -9.06 11.13 14.73
N GLU A 118 -10.31 11.34 15.14
CA GLU A 118 -10.63 12.09 16.35
C GLU A 118 -9.93 11.37 17.50
N VAL A 119 -8.74 11.86 17.87
CA VAL A 119 -8.11 11.52 19.14
C VAL A 119 -8.89 12.27 20.21
N GLN A 120 -10.08 11.78 20.57
CA GLN A 120 -10.71 12.17 21.82
C GLN A 120 -10.18 11.25 22.92
N THR A 121 -9.08 11.68 23.55
CA THR A 121 -8.76 11.28 24.93
C THR A 121 -8.88 12.54 25.81
N PRO A 122 -9.39 12.42 27.04
CA PRO A 122 -8.69 11.64 28.05
C PRO A 122 -9.55 10.60 28.79
N MET A 123 -8.95 9.43 29.01
CA MET A 123 -9.26 8.56 30.14
C MET A 123 -8.90 9.31 31.42
N PHE A 124 -9.78 9.19 32.42
CA PHE A 124 -9.74 9.81 33.76
C PHE A 124 -10.24 11.26 33.86
N GLN A 125 -11.49 11.39 34.33
CA GLN A 125 -11.89 12.51 35.19
C GLN A 125 -11.68 12.05 36.64
N TRP A 126 -10.90 12.81 37.40
CA TRP A 126 -10.76 12.68 38.85
C TRP A 126 -12.00 13.20 39.57
#